data_AF-A0A3N0BS16-F1
#
_entry.id   AF-A0A3N0BS16-F1
#
_cell.length_a   1.000
_cell.length_b   1.000
_cell.length_c   1.000
_cell.angle_alpha   90.00
_cell.angle_beta   90.00
_cell.angle_gamma   90.00
#
_symmetry.space_group_name_H-M   'P 1'
#
loop_
_entity.id
_entity.type
_entity.pdbx_description
1 polymer ?
#
loop_
_entity_poly.entity_id
_entity_poly.type
_entity_poly.pdbx_seq_one_letter_code
_entity_poly.pdbx_strand_id
1 'polypeptide(L)'
;MSAAIHRRERGTGAGNVVLKVDVAAPAKALVERVATHMGLSKGQATEMLLTSIRLDSRGLPLWDNIDDFQNQGALPIAKAG
;
A
#
# COMPACT_ATOMS: atom_id res chain seq x y z
N MET A 1 26.42 15.50 -16.97
CA MET A 1 26.60 14.51 -15.89
C MET A 1 25.32 14.48 -15.07
N SER A 2 24.50 13.42 -15.23
CA SER A 2 23.23 13.28 -14.52
C SER A 2 23.53 12.82 -13.09
N ALA A 3 23.21 13.64 -12.10
CA ALA A 3 23.39 13.26 -10.69
C ALA A 3 22.42 12.13 -10.38
N ALA A 4 22.96 10.94 -10.10
CA ALA A 4 22.17 9.80 -9.64
C ALA A 4 21.48 10.19 -8.32
N ILE A 5 20.16 10.40 -8.39
CA ILE A 5 19.33 10.64 -7.21
C ILE A 5 19.42 9.39 -6.34
N HIS A 6 20.25 9.44 -5.30
CA HIS A 6 20.32 8.40 -4.29
C HIS A 6 19.02 8.45 -3.49
N ARG A 7 18.05 7.65 -3.93
CA ARG A 7 16.78 7.47 -3.22
C ARG A 7 17.13 6.88 -1.85
N ARG A 8 16.91 7.66 -0.78
CA ARG A 8 17.10 7.18 0.61
C ARG A 8 16.41 5.84 0.77
N GLU A 9 17.13 4.83 1.25
CA GLU A 9 16.51 3.62 1.77
C GLU A 9 15.68 4.04 2.98
N ARG A 10 14.36 4.10 2.81
CA ARG A 10 13.45 4.26 3.93
C ARG A 10 13.41 2.91 4.64
N GLY A 11 14.18 2.80 5.72
CA GLY A 11 14.22 1.61 6.57
C GLY A 11 12.86 1.29 7.17
N THR A 12 12.57 0.00 7.32
CA THR A 12 11.41 -0.55 8.03
C THR A 12 11.75 -0.67 9.51
N GLY A 13 11.49 0.38 10.30
CA GLY A 13 11.58 0.26 11.76
C GLY A 13 10.42 -0.60 12.30
N ALA A 14 10.58 -1.20 13.48
CA ALA A 14 9.56 -2.06 14.12
C ALA A 14 8.21 -1.37 14.41
N GLY A 15 8.05 -0.08 14.10
CA GLY A 15 6.78 0.66 14.11
C GLY A 15 6.49 1.44 12.82
N ASN A 16 7.27 1.21 11.75
CA ASN A 16 7.13 1.89 10.47
C ASN A 16 7.32 0.88 9.33
N VAL A 17 6.36 -0.05 9.23
CA VAL A 17 6.35 -1.10 8.22
C VAL A 17 6.10 -0.47 6.85
N VAL A 18 7.12 -0.48 6.01
CA VAL A 18 7.04 -0.09 4.60
C VAL A 18 6.79 -1.36 3.78
N LEU A 19 5.56 -1.51 3.30
CA LEU A 19 5.21 -2.59 2.38
C LEU A 19 5.62 -2.18 0.95
N LYS A 20 6.53 -2.96 0.36
CA LYS A 20 6.83 -2.88 -1.07
C LYS A 20 5.96 -3.89 -1.79
N VAL A 21 4.81 -3.44 -2.27
CA VAL A 21 3.85 -4.25 -3.03
C VAL A 21 3.67 -3.69 -4.44
N ASP A 22 3.54 -4.59 -5.41
CA ASP A 22 3.21 -4.21 -6.78
C ASP A 22 1.73 -3.83 -6.85
N VAL A 23 1.50 -2.53 -6.97
CA VAL A 23 0.15 -1.98 -7.13
C VAL A 23 -0.13 -1.75 -8.61
N ALA A 24 -1.22 -2.33 -9.10
CA ALA A 24 -1.68 -2.18 -10.47
C ALA A 24 -1.82 -0.69 -10.85
N ALA A 25 -1.45 -0.34 -12.08
CA ALA A 25 -1.49 1.04 -12.56
C ALA A 25 -2.88 1.72 -12.43
N PRO A 26 -4.01 1.03 -12.70
CA PRO A 26 -5.34 1.61 -12.50
C PRO A 26 -5.64 1.99 -11.04
N ALA A 27 -5.15 1.20 -10.08
CA ALA A 27 -5.32 1.49 -8.65
C ALA A 27 -4.49 2.72 -8.23
N LYS A 28 -3.26 2.86 -8.75
CA LYS A 28 -2.46 4.08 -8.53
C LYS A 28 -3.16 5.33 -9.09
N ALA A 29 -3.77 5.21 -10.26
CA ALA A 29 -4.52 6.30 -10.87
C ALA A 29 -5.74 6.72 -10.03
N LEU A 30 -6.45 5.78 -9.40
CA LEU A 30 -7.54 6.08 -8.48
C LEU A 30 -7.06 6.92 -7.29
N VAL A 31 -5.98 6.51 -6.63
CA VAL A 31 -5.39 7.25 -5.50
C VAL A 31 -5.04 8.67 -5.93
N GLU A 32 -4.44 8.85 -7.11
CA GLU A 32 -4.08 10.17 -7.63
C GLU A 32 -5.29 11.08 -7.82
N ARG A 33 -6.37 10.54 -8.40
CA ARG A 33 -7.60 11.29 -8.63
C ARG A 33 -8.22 11.75 -7.32
N VAL A 34 -8.31 10.84 -6.34
CA VAL A 34 -8.88 11.15 -5.02
C VAL A 34 -8.03 12.17 -4.28
N ALA A 35 -6.71 12.00 -4.28
CA ALA A 35 -5.77 12.95 -3.67
C ALA A 35 -5.92 14.36 -4.27
N THR A 36 -5.96 14.45 -5.60
CA THR A 36 -6.10 15.72 -6.32
C THR A 36 -7.45 16.38 -6.05
N HIS A 37 -8.53 15.61 -6.10
CA HIS A 37 -9.89 16.12 -5.90
C HIS A 37 -10.11 16.65 -4.48
N MET A 38 -9.52 15.99 -3.48
CA MET A 38 -9.74 16.28 -2.06
C MET A 38 -8.65 17.20 -1.46
N GLY A 39 -7.63 17.57 -2.23
CA GLY A 39 -6.47 18.33 -1.70
C GLY A 39 -5.65 17.57 -0.66
N LEU A 40 -5.60 16.23 -0.76
CA LEU A 40 -4.91 15.35 0.20
C LEU A 40 -3.54 14.92 -0.33
N SER A 41 -2.65 14.54 0.58
CA SER A 41 -1.47 13.77 0.19
C SER A 41 -1.87 12.37 -0.31
N LYS A 42 -1.04 11.76 -1.16
CA LYS A 42 -1.28 10.38 -1.66
C LYS A 42 -1.38 9.37 -0.52
N GLY A 43 -0.61 9.57 0.56
CA GLY A 43 -0.66 8.73 1.76
C GLY A 43 -2.03 8.81 2.45
N GLN A 44 -2.51 10.03 2.71
CA GLN A 44 -3.83 10.26 3.31
C GLN A 44 -4.96 9.73 2.44
N ALA A 45 -4.90 9.95 1.12
CA ALA A 45 -5.90 9.41 0.20
C ALA A 45 -5.89 7.87 0.19
N THR A 46 -4.71 7.25 0.25
CA THR A 46 -4.59 5.79 0.34
C THR A 46 -5.17 5.27 1.65
N GLU A 47 -4.82 5.87 2.79
CA GLU A 47 -5.33 5.51 4.11
C GLU A 47 -6.85 5.65 4.19
N MET A 48 -7.40 6.75 3.66
CA MET A 48 -8.84 6.96 3.56
C MET A 48 -9.53 5.88 2.72
N LEU A 49 -8.96 5.51 1.57
CA LEU A 49 -9.51 4.44 0.74
C LEU A 49 -9.48 3.08 1.45
N LEU A 50 -8.38 2.75 2.13
CA LEU A 50 -8.24 1.49 2.86
C LEU A 50 -9.18 1.40 4.07
N THR A 51 -9.33 2.49 4.82
CA THR A 51 -10.25 2.55 5.97
C THR A 51 -11.72 2.55 5.59
N SER A 52 -12.04 2.87 4.33
CA SER A 52 -13.41 2.81 3.79
C SER A 52 -13.87 1.40 3.37
N ILE A 53 -12.96 0.41 3.39
CA ILE A 53 -13.27 -0.95 2.98
C ILE A 53 -14.25 -1.57 3.98
N ARG A 54 -15.39 -2.06 3.47
CA ARG A 54 -16.36 -2.77 4.29
C ARG A 54 -15.79 -4.10 4.76
N LEU A 55 -16.05 -4.41 6.02
CA LEU A 55 -15.58 -5.63 6.67
C LEU A 55 -16.71 -6.66 6.79
N ASP A 56 -16.33 -7.93 6.81
CA ASP A 56 -17.21 -9.05 7.10
C ASP A 56 -17.39 -9.26 8.62
N SER A 57 -18.11 -10.31 9.01
CA SER A 57 -18.35 -10.67 10.41
C SER A 57 -17.09 -11.09 11.18
N ARG A 58 -15.99 -11.41 10.49
CA ARG A 58 -14.66 -11.72 11.05
C ARG A 58 -13.81 -10.46 11.22
N GLY A 59 -14.30 -9.30 10.79
CA GLY A 59 -13.53 -8.06 10.75
C GLY A 59 -12.52 -8.01 9.60
N LEU A 60 -12.70 -8.85 8.57
CA LEU A 60 -11.83 -8.91 7.41
C LEU A 60 -12.43 -8.15 6.22
N PRO A 61 -11.61 -7.55 5.33
CA PRO A 61 -12.10 -6.93 4.10
C PRO A 61 -13.02 -7.84 3.28
N LEU A 62 -14.16 -7.33 2.82
CA LEU A 62 -15.04 -8.03 1.87
C LEU A 62 -14.39 -8.03 0.47
N TRP A 63 -13.44 -8.94 0.27
CA TRP A 63 -12.83 -9.22 -1.03
C TRP A 63 -13.23 -10.61 -1.50
N ASP A 64 -13.54 -10.74 -2.80
CA ASP A 64 -14.03 -12.00 -3.39
C ASP A 64 -13.03 -13.18 -3.24
N ASN A 65 -11.76 -12.87 -3.01
CA ASN A 65 -10.66 -13.83 -2.95
C ASN A 65 -9.90 -13.80 -1.61
N ILE A 66 -10.53 -13.34 -0.52
CA ILE A 66 -9.82 -13.20 0.76
C ILE A 66 -9.29 -14.52 1.32
N ASP A 67 -9.97 -15.62 1.05
CA ASP A 67 -9.56 -16.97 1.44
C ASP A 67 -8.74 -17.68 0.33
N ASP A 68 -8.44 -16.99 -0.78
CA ASP A 68 -7.55 -17.49 -1.84
C ASP A 68 -6.09 -17.15 -1.52
N PHE A 69 -5.43 -18.10 -0.85
CA PHE A 69 -4.03 -17.99 -0.44
C PHE A 69 -3.03 -18.36 -1.54
N GLN A 70 -3.48 -18.77 -2.74
CA GLN A 70 -2.59 -19.27 -3.80
C GLN A 70 -1.57 -18.23 -4.27
N ASN A 71 -1.93 -16.95 -4.20
CA ASN A 71 -1.09 -15.82 -4.64
C ASN A 71 -0.50 -15.01 -3.48
N GLN A 72 -0.64 -15.46 -2.24
CA GLN A 72 0.03 -14.82 -1.09
C GLN A 72 1.50 -15.26 -1.08
N GLY A 73 2.28 -14.71 -2.01
CA GLY A 73 3.74 -14.80 -1.96
C GLY A 73 4.23 -14.24 -0.62
N ALA A 74 5.35 -14.78 -0.12
CA ALA A 74 6.00 -14.24 1.07
C ALA A 74 6.17 -12.73 0.88
N LEU A 75 5.54 -11.93 1.77
CA LEU A 75 5.79 -10.50 1.81
C LEU A 75 7.30 -10.32 1.90
N PRO A 76 7.94 -9.47 1.08
CA PRO A 76 9.36 -9.18 1.20
C PRO A 76 9.56 -8.35 2.47
N ILE A 77 9.44 -9.00 3.62
CA ILE A 77 9.87 -8.48 4.90
C ILE A 77 11.38 -8.55 4.80
N ALA A 78 12.03 -7.39 4.62
CA ALA A 78 13.45 -7.31 4.85
C ALA A 78 13.69 -7.86 6.27
N LYS A 79 14.39 -8.99 6.40
CA LYS A 79 14.82 -9.49 7.70
C LYS A 79 15.45 -8.31 8.43
N ALA A 80 14.98 -8.00 9.63
CA ALA A 80 15.77 -7.21 10.55
C ALA A 80 17.12 -7.93 10.66
N GLY A 81 18.20 -7.20 10.31
CA GLY A 81 19.56 -7.74 10.31
C GLY A 81 19.99 -8.27 11.66
#